data_AF-R7T9K3-F1
#
_entry.id   AF-R7T9K3-F1
#
_cell.length_a   1.000
_cell.length_b   1.000
_cell.length_c   1.000
_cell.angle_alpha   90.00
_cell.angle_beta   90.00
_cell.angle_gamma   90.00
#
_symmetry.space_group_name_H-M   'P 1'
#
loop_
_entity.id
_entity.type
_entity.pdbx_description
1 polymer ?
#
loop_
_entity_poly.entity_id
_entity_poly.type
_entity_poly.pdbx_seq_one_letter_code
_entity_poly.pdbx_strand_id
1 'polypeptide(L)'
;WVSQPTVNYVRMGNLLLAAATLFNGLTFSRMEELAKSINLAFPTSRACTKLQRKWLHPAIDQEWKQEVELVVEETRQQHQPLCLAGDGRSDSPGFNAHYGSYTLMNISPDVAPKILSMELVDVAEVPNSAHMETEGLKRCIASIEAENISIDTITTDQHMTVQKIMRTEYPKIDHQLDLWHVSNNLTKKMTAKTKQRGMEELGDWIRCISNHLW
;
A
#
# COMPACT_ATOMS: atom_id res chain seq x y z
N TRP A 1 24.81 24.28 -29.52
CA TRP A 1 23.38 23.93 -29.43
C TRP A 1 23.11 23.33 -28.07
N VAL A 2 22.22 23.90 -27.27
CA VAL A 2 21.83 23.38 -25.96
C VAL A 2 20.42 22.84 -26.12
N SER A 3 20.28 21.51 -26.22
CA SER A 3 19.00 20.86 -26.52
C SER A 3 17.99 20.89 -25.37
N GLN A 4 18.39 21.37 -24.18
CA GLN A 4 17.58 21.33 -22.97
C GLN A 4 18.15 22.22 -21.87
N PRO A 5 17.29 22.82 -21.02
CA PRO A 5 17.73 23.66 -19.91
C PRO A 5 18.54 22.86 -18.88
N THR A 6 19.34 23.58 -18.10
CA THR A 6 20.14 23.01 -17.02
C THR A 6 19.68 23.59 -15.69
N VAL A 7 19.43 22.72 -14.71
CA VAL A 7 19.07 23.11 -13.34
C VAL A 7 20.11 22.51 -12.41
N ASN A 8 20.75 23.32 -11.57
CA ASN A 8 21.79 22.87 -10.65
C ASN A 8 22.87 21.99 -11.30
N TYR A 9 23.35 22.39 -12.48
CA TYR A 9 24.32 21.66 -13.31
C TYR A 9 23.85 20.30 -13.84
N VAL A 10 22.56 19.97 -13.72
CA VAL A 10 21.93 18.76 -14.26
C VAL A 10 21.13 19.12 -15.51
N ARG A 11 21.30 18.32 -16.58
CA ARG A 11 20.46 18.42 -17.78
C ARG A 11 19.03 18.04 -17.42
N MET A 12 18.08 18.95 -17.64
CA MET A 12 16.70 18.79 -17.18
C MET A 12 16.04 17.51 -17.70
N GLY A 13 16.24 17.17 -18.98
CA GLY A 13 15.70 15.95 -19.58
C GLY A 13 16.20 14.67 -18.91
N ASN A 14 17.44 14.62 -18.43
CA ASN A 14 17.92 13.44 -17.69
C ASN A 14 17.19 13.28 -16.35
N LEU A 15 16.93 14.41 -15.66
CA LEU A 15 16.15 14.40 -14.42
C LEU A 15 14.70 13.99 -14.69
N LEU A 16 14.07 14.56 -15.73
CA LEU A 16 12.71 14.23 -16.13
C LEU A 16 12.56 12.76 -16.55
N LEU A 17 13.53 12.19 -17.28
CA LEU A 17 13.51 10.77 -17.65
C LEU A 17 13.67 9.87 -16.42
N ALA A 18 14.56 10.23 -15.49
CA ALA A 18 14.72 9.50 -14.22
C ALA A 18 13.45 9.59 -13.35
N ALA A 19 12.78 10.74 -13.34
CA ALA A 19 11.52 10.99 -12.64
C ALA A 19 10.36 10.22 -13.27
N ALA A 20 10.20 10.30 -14.59
CA ALA A 20 9.19 9.56 -15.32
C ALA A 20 9.34 8.04 -15.12
N THR A 21 10.58 7.54 -15.09
CA THR A 21 10.84 6.12 -14.79
C THR A 21 10.35 5.76 -13.37
N LEU A 22 10.74 6.56 -12.37
CA LEU A 22 10.43 6.28 -10.96
C LEU A 22 8.93 6.44 -10.65
N PHE A 23 8.34 7.59 -10.97
CA PHE A 23 6.99 7.96 -10.55
C PHE A 23 5.90 7.16 -11.27
N ASN A 24 6.19 6.58 -12.45
CA ASN A 24 5.27 5.69 -13.14
C ASN A 24 5.48 4.21 -12.79
N GLY A 25 6.36 3.89 -11.84
CA GLY A 25 6.65 2.50 -11.46
C GLY A 25 7.29 1.67 -12.58
N LEU A 26 8.01 2.31 -13.50
CA LEU A 26 8.65 1.64 -14.62
C LEU A 26 10.05 1.14 -14.22
N THR A 27 10.45 -0.01 -14.77
CA THR A 27 11.82 -0.48 -14.59
C THR A 27 12.77 0.30 -15.49
N PHE A 28 14.02 0.45 -15.05
CA PHE A 28 15.07 1.04 -15.88
C PHE A 28 15.22 0.31 -17.22
N SER A 29 15.19 -1.03 -17.20
CA SER A 29 15.33 -1.86 -18.40
C SER A 29 14.27 -1.54 -19.46
N ARG A 30 13.00 -1.43 -19.06
CA ARG A 30 11.89 -1.10 -19.97
C ARG A 30 12.06 0.27 -20.61
N MET A 31 12.46 1.27 -19.82
CA MET A 31 12.67 2.62 -20.33
C MET A 31 13.90 2.70 -21.25
N GLU A 32 14.96 1.95 -20.94
CA GLU A 32 16.15 1.86 -21.78
C GLU A 32 15.85 1.17 -23.12
N GLU A 33 15.08 0.09 -23.12
CA GLU A 33 14.63 -0.61 -24.34
C GLU A 33 13.78 0.30 -25.23
N LEU A 34 12.83 1.04 -24.62
CA LEU A 34 12.02 2.03 -25.34
C LEU A 34 12.91 3.09 -25.99
N ALA A 35 13.84 3.68 -25.23
CA ALA A 35 14.72 4.72 -25.72
C ALA A 35 15.61 4.22 -26.87
N LYS A 36 16.15 3.00 -26.77
CA LYS A 36 16.91 2.34 -27.84
C LYS A 36 16.07 2.17 -29.12
N SER A 37 14.81 1.79 -28.98
CA SER A 37 13.90 1.53 -30.11
C SER A 37 13.61 2.75 -30.97
N ILE A 38 13.71 3.95 -30.39
CA ILE A 38 13.50 5.23 -31.08
C ILE A 38 14.78 6.07 -31.23
N ASN A 39 15.95 5.47 -30.97
CA ASN A 39 17.26 6.15 -30.98
C ASN A 39 17.32 7.41 -30.08
N LEU A 40 16.62 7.38 -28.95
CA LEU A 40 16.66 8.44 -27.94
C LEU A 40 17.87 8.25 -27.01
N ALA A 41 18.68 9.30 -26.86
CA ALA A 41 19.73 9.31 -25.85
C ALA A 41 19.14 9.24 -24.44
N PHE A 42 19.55 8.25 -23.66
CA PHE A 42 19.00 7.96 -22.34
C PHE A 42 20.10 7.92 -21.26
N PRO A 43 19.86 8.44 -20.05
CA PRO A 43 20.82 8.34 -18.95
C PRO A 43 21.13 6.88 -18.58
N THR A 44 22.37 6.60 -18.20
CA THR A 44 22.76 5.27 -17.71
C THR A 44 22.05 4.94 -16.40
N SER A 45 21.92 3.65 -16.08
CA SER A 45 21.31 3.19 -14.81
C SER A 45 21.93 3.90 -13.61
N ARG A 46 23.27 3.95 -13.54
CA ARG A 46 24.01 4.66 -12.49
C ARG A 46 23.66 6.14 -12.40
N ALA A 47 23.49 6.81 -13.54
CA ALA A 47 23.09 8.22 -13.58
C ALA A 47 21.64 8.40 -13.09
N CYS A 48 20.70 7.57 -13.54
CA CYS A 48 19.32 7.56 -13.05
C CYS A 48 19.26 7.39 -11.53
N THR A 49 19.92 6.37 -10.98
CA THR A 49 19.89 6.13 -9.53
C THR A 49 20.55 7.28 -8.75
N LYS A 50 21.59 7.92 -9.30
CA LYS A 50 22.20 9.11 -8.68
C LYS A 50 21.22 10.29 -8.66
N LEU A 51 20.47 10.50 -9.74
CA LEU A 51 19.45 11.55 -9.82
C LEU A 51 18.29 11.27 -8.87
N GLN A 52 17.81 10.02 -8.84
CA GLN A 52 16.75 9.57 -7.94
C GLN A 52 17.10 9.82 -6.48
N ARG A 53 18.25 9.30 -6.01
CA ARG A 53 18.70 9.50 -4.63
C ARG A 53 18.92 10.96 -4.25
N LYS A 54 19.43 11.78 -5.18
CA LYS A 54 19.80 13.17 -4.88
C LYS A 54 18.59 14.11 -4.88
N TRP A 55 17.63 13.90 -5.79
CA TRP A 55 16.57 14.87 -6.05
C TRP A 55 15.16 14.29 -5.92
N LEU A 56 14.94 13.05 -6.34
CA LEU A 56 13.58 12.50 -6.45
C LEU A 56 13.11 11.85 -5.15
N HIS A 57 13.95 11.07 -4.46
CA HIS A 57 13.59 10.50 -3.17
C HIS A 57 13.33 11.60 -2.12
N PRO A 58 14.19 12.64 -1.98
CA PRO A 58 13.88 13.73 -1.05
C PRO A 58 12.59 14.47 -1.40
N ALA A 59 12.27 14.61 -2.69
CA ALA A 59 11.01 15.21 -3.11
C ALA A 59 9.81 14.32 -2.73
N ILE A 60 9.89 13.00 -2.95
CA ILE A 60 8.85 12.06 -2.51
C ILE A 60 8.68 12.13 -0.98
N ASP A 61 9.77 12.11 -0.22
CA ASP A 61 9.72 12.15 1.25
C ASP A 61 9.09 13.45 1.75
N GLN A 62 9.38 14.57 1.08
CA GLN A 62 8.79 15.86 1.41
C GLN A 62 7.30 15.89 1.11
N GLU A 63 6.89 15.50 -0.10
CA GLU A 63 5.48 15.48 -0.50
C GLU A 63 4.67 14.52 0.36
N TRP A 64 5.22 13.34 0.68
CA TRP A 64 4.57 12.37 1.58
C TRP A 64 4.32 12.96 2.96
N LYS A 65 5.30 13.62 3.56
CA LYS A 65 5.14 14.25 4.88
C LYS A 65 4.10 15.36 4.87
N GLN A 66 4.09 16.18 3.82
CA GLN A 66 3.11 17.25 3.67
C GLN A 66 1.70 16.68 3.50
N GLU A 67 1.53 15.65 2.67
CA GLU A 67 0.23 14.99 2.50
C GLU A 67 -0.26 14.38 3.81
N VAL A 68 0.59 13.62 4.52
CA VAL A 68 0.23 13.02 5.81
C VAL A 68 -0.18 14.09 6.83
N GLU A 69 0.57 15.20 6.93
CA GLU A 69 0.23 16.31 7.83
C GLU A 69 -1.15 16.89 7.51
N LEU A 70 -1.45 17.10 6.22
CA LEU A 70 -2.78 17.56 5.77
C LEU A 70 -3.88 16.56 6.11
N VAL A 71 -3.68 15.26 5.84
CA VAL A 71 -4.68 14.22 6.16
C VAL A 71 -4.92 14.12 7.66
N VAL A 72 -3.87 14.19 8.48
CA VAL A 72 -3.96 14.17 9.95
C VAL A 72 -4.73 15.39 10.45
N GLU A 73 -4.46 16.58 9.92
CA GLU A 73 -5.13 17.80 10.34
C GLU A 73 -6.62 17.82 9.92
N GLU A 74 -6.94 17.40 8.70
CA GLU A 74 -8.32 17.17 8.26
C GLU A 74 -9.05 16.17 9.17
N THR A 75 -8.38 15.08 9.52
CA THR A 75 -8.94 14.04 10.40
C THR A 75 -9.22 14.57 11.79
N ARG A 76 -8.31 15.36 12.37
CA ARG A 76 -8.50 16.01 13.68
C ARG A 76 -9.73 16.91 13.68
N GLN A 77 -9.93 17.68 12.61
CA GLN A 77 -11.06 18.61 12.50
C GLN A 77 -12.42 17.91 12.47
N GLN A 78 -12.48 16.67 11.99
CA GLN A 78 -13.73 15.90 11.95
C GLN A 78 -14.24 15.52 13.35
N HIS A 79 -13.37 15.43 14.37
CA HIS A 79 -13.72 15.03 15.74
C HIS A 79 -14.58 13.76 15.82
N GLN A 80 -14.42 12.86 14.85
CA GLN A 80 -15.14 11.60 14.79
C GLN A 80 -14.21 10.42 15.11
N PRO A 81 -14.72 9.37 15.78
CA PRO A 81 -13.96 8.14 15.96
C PRO A 81 -13.61 7.51 14.60
N LEU A 82 -12.35 7.14 14.39
CA LEU A 82 -11.88 6.65 13.09
C LEU A 82 -12.24 5.19 12.85
N CYS A 83 -12.78 4.91 11.66
CA CYS A 83 -12.80 3.56 11.08
C CYS A 83 -11.63 3.43 10.10
N LEU A 84 -10.77 2.43 10.31
CA LEU A 84 -9.58 2.20 9.50
C LEU A 84 -9.61 0.83 8.83
N ALA A 85 -9.04 0.75 7.63
CA ALA A 85 -8.71 -0.51 6.97
C ALA A 85 -7.20 -0.70 6.95
N GLY A 86 -6.74 -1.89 7.34
CA GLY A 86 -5.33 -2.25 7.41
C GLY A 86 -4.95 -3.38 6.46
N ASP A 87 -3.89 -3.19 5.69
CA ASP A 87 -3.34 -4.22 4.79
C ASP A 87 -1.80 -4.25 4.86
N GLY A 88 -1.25 -5.45 4.79
CA GLY A 88 0.17 -5.74 4.78
C GLY A 88 0.66 -6.14 3.39
N ARG A 89 1.81 -5.60 2.97
CA ARG A 89 2.46 -5.95 1.71
C ARG A 89 3.88 -6.41 1.97
N SER A 90 4.34 -7.39 1.20
CA SER A 90 5.72 -7.89 1.23
C SER A 90 6.36 -7.73 -0.14
N ASP A 91 7.66 -7.47 -0.17
CA ASP A 91 8.44 -7.27 -1.39
C ASP A 91 8.59 -8.54 -2.25
N SER A 92 8.48 -9.71 -1.64
CA SER A 92 8.57 -11.01 -2.30
C SER A 92 7.62 -12.05 -1.69
N PRO A 93 7.19 -13.05 -2.48
CA PRO A 93 6.29 -14.09 -1.99
C PRO A 93 7.05 -15.15 -1.19
N GLY A 94 6.43 -15.64 -0.12
CA GLY A 94 6.97 -16.71 0.73
C GLY A 94 7.70 -16.19 1.97
N PHE A 95 8.47 -17.05 2.63
CA PHE A 95 9.13 -16.74 3.91
C PHE A 95 10.47 -16.00 3.75
N ASN A 96 10.77 -15.45 2.58
CA ASN A 96 12.04 -14.82 2.24
C ASN A 96 11.93 -13.29 1.99
N ALA A 97 10.80 -12.68 2.36
CA ALA A 97 10.64 -11.24 2.25
C ALA A 97 11.65 -10.48 3.10
N HIS A 98 12.25 -9.44 2.50
CA HIS A 98 13.22 -8.57 3.17
C HIS A 98 12.55 -7.31 3.72
N TYR A 99 11.54 -6.82 3.00
CA TYR A 99 10.80 -5.63 3.39
C TYR A 99 9.31 -5.92 3.41
N GLY A 100 8.65 -5.49 4.48
CA GLY A 100 7.21 -5.46 4.60
C GLY A 100 6.73 -4.04 4.83
N SER A 101 5.64 -3.63 4.19
CA SER A 101 4.95 -2.40 4.52
C SER A 101 3.57 -2.70 5.08
N TYR A 102 3.12 -1.89 6.02
CA TYR A 102 1.75 -1.93 6.53
C TYR A 102 1.10 -0.57 6.34
N THR A 103 -0.15 -0.55 5.89
CA THR A 103 -0.87 0.69 5.60
C THR A 103 -2.18 0.72 6.37
N LEU A 104 -2.49 1.84 7.03
CA LEU A 104 -3.80 2.15 7.59
C LEU A 104 -4.47 3.27 6.80
N MET A 105 -5.67 3.01 6.29
CA MET A 105 -6.46 3.93 5.48
C MET A 105 -7.77 4.29 6.20
N ASN A 106 -8.16 5.57 6.16
CA ASN A 106 -9.47 6.03 6.62
C ASN A 106 -10.56 5.42 5.75
N ILE A 107 -11.50 4.72 6.36
CA ILE A 107 -12.72 4.20 5.73
C ILE A 107 -13.96 4.66 6.49
N SER A 108 -13.84 5.74 7.27
CA SER A 108 -14.97 6.32 7.99
C SER A 108 -16.09 6.69 7.03
N PRO A 109 -17.36 6.54 7.44
CA PRO A 109 -18.50 6.92 6.61
C PRO A 109 -18.39 8.37 6.16
N ASP A 110 -18.83 8.66 4.93
CA ASP A 110 -18.88 10.01 4.36
C ASP A 110 -17.52 10.73 4.21
N VAL A 111 -16.39 10.03 4.38
CA VAL A 111 -15.03 10.54 4.16
C VAL A 111 -14.38 9.86 2.95
N ALA A 112 -13.68 10.64 2.13
CA ALA A 112 -12.90 10.09 1.04
C ALA A 112 -11.74 9.22 1.59
N PRO A 113 -11.53 7.99 1.09
CA PRO A 113 -10.47 7.14 1.61
C PRO A 113 -9.08 7.75 1.42
N LYS A 114 -8.35 7.92 2.51
CA LYS A 114 -6.99 8.46 2.53
C LYS A 114 -6.11 7.63 3.46
N ILE A 115 -4.83 7.47 3.09
CA ILE A 115 -3.86 6.78 3.93
C ILE A 115 -3.48 7.70 5.09
N LEU A 116 -3.62 7.24 6.34
CA LEU A 116 -3.15 7.96 7.52
C LEU A 116 -1.73 7.56 7.92
N SER A 117 -1.40 6.29 7.78
CA SER A 117 -0.08 5.77 8.15
C SER A 117 0.37 4.69 7.19
N MET A 118 1.65 4.74 6.84
CA MET A 118 2.34 3.68 6.11
C MET A 118 3.70 3.47 6.75
N GLU A 119 3.95 2.25 7.22
CA GLU A 119 5.18 1.91 7.95
C GLU A 119 5.92 0.80 7.22
N LEU A 120 7.22 1.03 6.99
CA LEU A 120 8.13 0.05 6.40
C LEU A 120 8.89 -0.67 7.51
N VAL A 121 9.01 -1.98 7.39
CA VAL A 121 9.70 -2.86 8.32
C VAL A 121 10.71 -3.70 7.54
N ASP A 122 11.98 -3.62 7.93
CA ASP A 122 13.02 -4.55 7.47
C ASP A 122 12.94 -5.84 8.29
N VAL A 123 13.10 -6.99 7.63
CA VAL A 123 13.17 -8.31 8.29
C VAL A 123 14.28 -8.36 9.36
N ALA A 124 15.34 -7.55 9.23
CA ALA A 124 16.39 -7.44 10.24
C ALA A 124 15.92 -6.84 11.58
N GLU A 125 14.78 -6.14 11.59
CA GLU A 125 14.19 -5.53 12.79
C GLU A 125 13.27 -6.49 13.55
N VAL A 126 12.90 -7.63 12.94
CA VAL A 126 11.94 -8.59 13.47
C VAL A 126 12.49 -10.03 13.42
N PRO A 127 11.88 -11.00 14.13
CA PRO A 127 12.40 -12.37 14.14
C PRO A 127 12.42 -13.06 12.77
N ASN A 128 11.45 -12.74 11.92
CA ASN A 128 11.34 -13.25 10.54
C ASN A 128 10.28 -12.46 9.76
N SER A 129 10.20 -12.73 8.46
CA SER A 129 9.30 -12.08 7.51
C SER A 129 7.82 -12.12 7.92
N ALA A 130 7.36 -13.19 8.59
CA ALA A 130 5.98 -13.30 9.05
C ALA A 130 5.61 -12.32 10.17
N HIS A 131 6.60 -11.72 10.85
CA HIS A 131 6.37 -10.74 11.92
C HIS A 131 6.35 -9.29 11.40
N MET A 132 6.77 -9.05 10.15
CA MET A 132 6.81 -7.69 9.59
C MET A 132 5.42 -7.06 9.53
N GLU A 133 4.38 -7.84 9.19
CA GLU A 133 3.01 -7.36 9.15
C GLU A 133 2.54 -6.91 10.54
N THR A 134 2.80 -7.72 11.57
CA THR A 134 2.39 -7.41 12.94
C THR A 134 3.15 -6.23 13.52
N GLU A 135 4.42 -6.09 13.19
CA GLU A 135 5.24 -4.95 13.60
C GLU A 135 4.77 -3.66 12.89
N GLY A 136 4.52 -3.73 11.58
CA GLY A 136 4.03 -2.61 10.79
C GLY A 136 2.66 -2.13 11.28
N LEU A 137 1.74 -3.04 11.61
CA LEU A 137 0.44 -2.69 12.22
C LEU A 137 0.63 -1.93 13.54
N LYS A 138 1.51 -2.40 14.43
CA LYS A 138 1.77 -1.73 15.71
C LYS A 138 2.35 -0.34 15.52
N ARG A 139 3.30 -0.17 14.59
CA ARG A 139 3.88 1.14 14.25
C ARG A 139 2.81 2.09 13.72
N CYS A 140 1.93 1.60 12.83
CA CYS A 140 0.83 2.42 12.29
C CYS A 140 -0.21 2.82 13.35
N ILE A 141 -0.53 1.95 14.31
CA ILE A 141 -1.42 2.33 15.42
C ILE A 141 -0.73 3.40 16.29
N ALA A 142 0.53 3.16 16.65
CA ALA A 142 1.30 4.07 17.49
C ALA A 142 1.49 5.45 16.85
N SER A 143 1.69 5.53 15.52
CA SER A 143 1.82 6.81 14.82
C SER A 143 0.53 7.62 14.87
N ILE A 144 -0.64 6.99 14.71
CA ILE A 144 -1.94 7.66 14.79
C ILE A 144 -2.25 8.09 16.23
N GLU A 145 -1.96 7.24 17.22
CA GLU A 145 -2.13 7.59 18.64
C GLU A 145 -1.22 8.75 19.07
N ALA A 146 0.00 8.85 18.53
CA ALA A 146 0.92 9.96 18.78
C ALA A 146 0.36 11.31 18.30
N GLU A 147 -0.50 11.30 17.27
CA GLU A 147 -1.22 12.48 16.79
C GLU A 147 -2.46 12.83 17.63
N ASN A 148 -2.69 12.13 18.76
CA ASN A 148 -3.87 12.25 19.63
C ASN A 148 -5.21 11.98 18.92
N ILE A 149 -5.19 11.08 17.93
CA ILE A 149 -6.40 10.67 17.22
C ILE A 149 -6.88 9.33 17.79
N SER A 150 -8.17 9.25 18.13
CA SER A 150 -8.80 8.03 18.62
C SER A 150 -9.20 7.12 17.47
N ILE A 151 -8.78 5.87 17.51
CA ILE A 151 -9.20 4.82 16.59
C ILE A 151 -10.37 4.08 17.22
N ASP A 152 -11.48 3.99 16.50
CA ASP A 152 -12.67 3.24 16.93
C ASP A 152 -12.62 1.81 16.43
N THR A 153 -12.50 1.66 15.11
CA THR A 153 -12.57 0.38 14.43
C THR A 153 -11.36 0.18 13.54
N ILE A 154 -10.76 -1.01 13.54
CA ILE A 154 -9.79 -1.44 12.54
C ILE A 154 -10.31 -2.71 11.86
N THR A 155 -10.38 -2.69 10.54
CA THR A 155 -10.67 -3.86 9.69
C THR A 155 -9.38 -4.41 9.13
N THR A 156 -9.11 -5.71 9.32
CA THR A 156 -7.91 -6.38 8.76
C THR A 156 -8.24 -7.70 8.08
N ASP A 157 -7.26 -8.26 7.39
CA ASP A 157 -7.28 -9.65 6.92
C ASP A 157 -7.46 -10.68 8.04
N GLN A 158 -7.79 -11.91 7.63
CA GLN A 158 -7.95 -13.07 8.52
C GLN A 158 -6.61 -13.65 9.00
N HIS A 159 -5.67 -12.79 9.37
CA HIS A 159 -4.39 -13.21 9.95
C HIS A 159 -4.54 -13.46 11.46
N MET A 160 -4.32 -14.72 11.88
CA MET A 160 -4.49 -15.15 13.27
C MET A 160 -3.64 -14.37 14.27
N THR A 161 -2.42 -13.98 13.88
CA THR A 161 -1.51 -13.24 14.75
C THR A 161 -1.99 -11.80 14.96
N VAL A 162 -2.46 -11.14 13.89
CA VAL A 162 -3.08 -9.82 13.96
C VAL A 162 -4.33 -9.84 14.84
N GLN A 163 -5.23 -10.81 14.63
CA GLN A 163 -6.42 -10.99 15.49
C GLN A 163 -6.04 -11.14 16.97
N LYS A 164 -4.99 -11.91 17.26
CA LYS A 164 -4.50 -12.06 18.63
C LYS A 164 -4.01 -10.73 19.19
N ILE A 165 -3.19 -9.98 18.44
CA ILE A 165 -2.65 -8.68 18.85
C ILE A 165 -3.78 -7.69 19.11
N MET A 166 -4.75 -7.56 18.20
CA MET A 166 -5.89 -6.67 18.38
C MET A 166 -6.67 -7.01 19.66
N ARG A 167 -6.92 -8.30 19.90
CA ARG A 167 -7.61 -8.74 21.12
C ARG A 167 -6.82 -8.53 22.41
N THR A 168 -5.49 -8.73 22.39
CA THR A 168 -4.69 -8.73 23.64
C THR A 168 -4.02 -7.41 23.95
N GLU A 169 -3.58 -6.67 22.93
CA GLU A 169 -2.83 -5.42 23.08
C GLU A 169 -3.70 -4.19 22.82
N TYR A 170 -4.69 -4.28 21.91
CA TYR A 170 -5.58 -3.16 21.56
C TYR A 170 -7.07 -3.46 21.84
N PRO A 171 -7.45 -3.96 23.03
CA PRO A 171 -8.81 -4.44 23.30
C PRO A 171 -9.90 -3.36 23.29
N LYS A 172 -9.52 -2.08 23.20
CA LYS A 172 -10.45 -0.95 23.12
C LYS A 172 -10.85 -0.60 21.69
N ILE A 173 -10.06 -1.05 20.72
CA ILE A 173 -10.34 -0.87 19.29
C ILE A 173 -11.25 -2.03 18.88
N ASP A 174 -12.39 -1.72 18.26
CA ASP A 174 -13.25 -2.73 17.67
C ASP A 174 -12.54 -3.36 16.46
N HIS A 175 -12.26 -4.65 16.53
CA HIS A 175 -11.54 -5.35 15.47
C HIS A 175 -12.52 -6.09 14.57
N GLN A 176 -12.54 -5.69 13.31
CA GLN A 176 -13.36 -6.29 12.27
C GLN A 176 -12.49 -7.06 11.28
N LEU A 177 -13.09 -8.05 10.62
CA LEU A 177 -12.43 -8.82 9.57
C LEU A 177 -12.92 -8.37 8.21
N ASP A 178 -12.00 -8.28 7.25
CA ASP A 178 -12.38 -7.98 5.87
C ASP A 178 -13.27 -9.10 5.29
N LEU A 179 -14.53 -8.75 5.06
CA LEU A 179 -15.55 -9.64 4.50
C LEU A 179 -15.29 -9.96 3.03
N TRP A 180 -14.51 -9.15 2.31
CA TRP A 180 -14.14 -9.43 0.93
C TRP A 180 -13.47 -10.80 0.81
N HIS A 181 -12.59 -11.16 1.75
CA HIS A 181 -11.95 -12.48 1.78
C HIS A 181 -12.98 -13.62 1.94
N VAL A 182 -14.02 -13.43 2.75
CA VAL A 182 -15.11 -14.39 2.91
C VAL A 182 -15.88 -14.56 1.61
N SER A 183 -16.33 -13.44 1.03
CA SER A 183 -17.10 -13.41 -0.22
C SER A 183 -16.32 -14.02 -1.39
N ASN A 184 -15.04 -13.69 -1.52
CA ASN A 184 -14.16 -14.22 -2.56
C ASN A 184 -13.94 -15.74 -2.39
N ASN A 185 -13.69 -16.20 -1.17
CA ASN A 185 -13.50 -17.64 -0.89
C ASN A 185 -14.78 -18.44 -1.15
N LEU A 186 -15.95 -17.91 -0.78
CA LEU A 186 -17.23 -18.54 -1.07
C LEU A 186 -17.48 -18.60 -2.58
N THR A 187 -17.26 -17.49 -3.27
CA THR A 187 -17.39 -17.39 -4.73
C THR A 187 -16.53 -18.45 -5.43
N LYS A 188 -15.25 -18.58 -5.08
CA LYS A 188 -14.35 -19.60 -5.63
C LYS A 188 -14.89 -21.03 -5.44
N LYS A 189 -15.42 -21.35 -4.25
CA LYS A 189 -16.01 -22.67 -3.96
C LYS A 189 -17.26 -22.92 -4.78
N MET A 190 -18.15 -21.93 -4.90
CA MET A 190 -19.35 -22.04 -5.73
C MET A 190 -18.99 -22.21 -7.21
N THR A 191 -18.06 -21.41 -7.74
CA THR A 191 -17.56 -21.55 -9.12
C THR A 191 -16.90 -22.91 -9.39
N ALA A 192 -16.24 -23.52 -8.39
CA ALA A 192 -15.74 -24.88 -8.54
C ALA A 192 -16.88 -25.91 -8.61
N LYS A 193 -17.97 -25.66 -7.87
CA LYS A 193 -19.16 -26.54 -7.83
C LYS A 193 -19.99 -26.48 -9.11
N THR A 194 -20.09 -25.32 -9.76
CA THR A 194 -20.84 -25.19 -11.04
C THR A 194 -20.27 -26.05 -12.17
N LYS A 195 -19.00 -26.46 -12.07
CA LYS A 195 -18.36 -27.36 -13.05
C LYS A 195 -18.76 -28.84 -12.87
N GLN A 196 -19.51 -29.17 -11.82
CA GLN A 196 -20.01 -30.53 -11.57
C GLN A 196 -21.33 -30.73 -12.32
N ARG A 197 -21.52 -31.90 -12.92
CA ARG A 197 -22.73 -32.25 -13.67
C ARG A 197 -23.98 -32.07 -12.78
N GLY A 198 -24.95 -31.29 -13.24
CA GLY A 198 -26.20 -31.04 -12.53
C GLY A 198 -26.13 -29.92 -11.48
N MET A 199 -25.06 -29.12 -11.46
CA MET A 199 -24.87 -27.97 -10.56
C MET A 199 -24.70 -26.64 -11.32
N GLU A 200 -24.97 -26.61 -12.62
CA GLU A 200 -24.75 -25.47 -13.49
C GLU A 200 -25.58 -24.25 -13.06
N GLU A 201 -26.82 -24.47 -12.60
CA GLU A 201 -27.76 -23.44 -12.12
C GLU A 201 -27.21 -22.62 -10.94
N LEU A 202 -26.31 -23.19 -10.12
CA LEU A 202 -25.67 -22.46 -9.03
C LEU A 202 -24.93 -21.21 -9.54
N GLY A 203 -24.46 -21.23 -10.80
CA GLY A 203 -23.73 -20.14 -11.43
C GLY A 203 -24.54 -18.84 -11.47
N ASP A 204 -25.84 -18.94 -11.68
CA ASP A 204 -26.74 -17.79 -11.78
C ASP A 204 -26.89 -17.06 -10.44
N TRP A 205 -26.70 -17.78 -9.33
CA TRP A 205 -26.84 -17.26 -7.96
C TRP A 205 -25.55 -16.64 -7.41
N ILE A 206 -24.38 -16.96 -7.98
CA ILE A 206 -23.07 -16.55 -7.44
C ILE A 206 -23.01 -15.03 -7.21
N ARG A 207 -23.44 -14.25 -8.21
CA ARG A 207 -23.42 -12.79 -8.12
C ARG A 207 -24.35 -12.27 -7.02
N CYS A 208 -25.58 -12.80 -6.92
CA CYS A 208 -26.54 -12.39 -5.90
C CYS A 208 -26.04 -12.73 -4.49
N ILE A 209 -25.44 -13.91 -4.31
CA ILE A 209 -24.88 -14.34 -3.02
C ILE A 209 -23.67 -13.47 -2.66
N SER A 210 -22.76 -13.22 -3.60
CA SER A 210 -21.59 -12.36 -3.39
C SER A 210 -21.99 -10.94 -2.99
N ASN A 211 -23.02 -10.39 -3.63
CA ASN A 211 -23.58 -9.06 -3.34
C ASN A 211 -24.50 -9.02 -2.11
N HIS A 212 -24.80 -10.16 -1.48
CA HIS A 212 -25.52 -10.17 -0.21
C HIS A 212 -24.57 -10.11 0.99
N LEU A 213 -23.32 -10.54 0.79
CA LEU A 213 -22.26 -10.51 1.79
C LEU A 213 -21.53 -9.16 1.87
N TRP A 214 -21.89 -8.21 0.99
CA TRP A 214 -21.32 -6.88 0.79
C TRP A 214 -22.46 -5.92 0.49
#